data_AF-A0A1I7FG46-F1
#
_entry.id   AF-A0A1I7FG46-F1
#
_cell.length_a   1.000
_cell.length_b   1.000
_cell.length_c   1.000
_cell.angle_alpha   90.00
_cell.angle_beta   90.00
_cell.angle_gamma   90.00
#
_symmetry.space_group_name_H-M   'P 1'
#
loop_
_entity.id
_entity.type
_entity.pdbx_description
1 polymer ?
#
loop_
_entity_poly.entity_id
_entity_poly.type
_entity_poly.pdbx_seq_one_letter_code
_entity_poly.pdbx_strand_id
1 'polypeptide(L)'
;MKNIYIFILIICVTLASFSFATTYWQRAIVFLFPVIYALLYLLNSVVKILEAKFTESVNAFTESVAAFLVAVLCLLIMLKVSYIFYNPLQSIGVLVAVVLLLRKSSNRARLGKTSHSLVALAALNSILMLTPDKSLLSLIYLDNDSIAWTPQLNWNDFNVIEEGERGDVPDSSNFDASVFSNYIYKKNKMFNYPPAIAVVYMIKSKSYVKEDAMDSDILLEHEQGHFNITEKNVRMATDSISKLWGKKEAEIDSVFKYFSMQRFKEDSIYDAQTNHCLDTLQQAKWTKRLMLN
;
A
#
# COMPACT_ATOMS: atom_id res chain seq x y z
N MET A 1 7.43 -13.04 -28.12
CA MET A 1 7.93 -11.72 -27.68
C MET A 1 6.84 -10.65 -27.60
N LYS A 2 6.10 -10.30 -28.67
CA LYS A 2 5.02 -9.28 -28.62
C LYS A 2 4.03 -9.41 -27.45
N ASN A 3 3.53 -10.61 -27.17
CA ASN A 3 2.51 -10.82 -26.11
C ASN A 3 3.00 -10.55 -24.68
N ILE A 4 4.32 -10.57 -24.44
CA ILE A 4 4.90 -10.30 -23.11
C ILE A 4 5.19 -8.84 -22.87
N TYR A 5 5.66 -8.14 -23.91
CA TYR A 5 5.71 -6.69 -23.83
C TYR A 5 4.29 -6.14 -23.65
N ILE A 6 3.29 -6.71 -24.32
CA ILE A 6 1.89 -6.34 -24.10
C ILE A 6 1.45 -6.67 -22.68
N PHE A 7 1.79 -7.83 -22.12
CA PHE A 7 1.36 -8.18 -20.75
C PHE A 7 2.09 -7.39 -19.66
N ILE A 8 3.41 -7.21 -19.76
CA ILE A 8 4.19 -6.35 -18.85
C ILE A 8 3.74 -4.90 -19.01
N LEU A 9 3.53 -4.43 -20.24
CA LEU A 9 2.95 -3.11 -20.49
C LEU A 9 1.57 -3.04 -19.89
N ILE A 10 0.71 -4.06 -20.02
CA ILE A 10 -0.59 -4.07 -19.37
C ILE A 10 -0.42 -4.02 -17.87
N ILE A 11 0.47 -4.78 -17.23
CA ILE A 11 0.68 -4.70 -15.78
C ILE A 11 1.24 -3.34 -15.36
N CYS A 12 2.27 -2.82 -16.03
CA CYS A 12 2.86 -1.53 -15.74
C CYS A 12 1.86 -0.40 -15.99
N VAL A 13 1.10 -0.45 -17.08
CA VAL A 13 -0.01 0.45 -17.38
C VAL A 13 -1.11 0.25 -16.34
N THR A 14 -1.42 -0.96 -15.89
CA THR A 14 -2.46 -1.26 -14.89
C THR A 14 -2.07 -0.71 -13.52
N LEU A 15 -0.80 -0.84 -13.13
CA LEU A 15 -0.25 -0.27 -11.90
C LEU A 15 -0.14 1.26 -11.99
N ALA A 16 0.30 1.81 -13.12
CA ALA A 16 0.33 3.25 -13.36
C ALA A 16 -1.09 3.84 -13.45
N SER A 17 -2.01 3.13 -14.10
CA SER A 17 -3.43 3.46 -14.20
C SER A 17 -4.09 3.44 -12.84
N PHE A 18 -3.54 2.75 -11.83
CA PHE A 18 -4.07 2.82 -10.48
C PHE A 18 -3.98 4.23 -9.91
N SER A 19 -2.88 4.93 -10.17
CA SER A 19 -2.67 6.33 -9.79
C SER A 19 -3.52 7.31 -10.61
N PHE A 20 -3.93 6.92 -11.83
CA PHE A 20 -4.81 7.74 -12.70
C PHE A 20 -6.28 7.31 -12.65
N ALA A 21 -6.60 6.20 -11.99
CA ALA A 21 -7.96 5.68 -11.87
C ALA A 21 -8.70 6.52 -10.82
N THR A 22 -9.48 7.48 -11.33
CA THR A 22 -10.30 8.39 -10.53
C THR A 22 -11.57 7.74 -10.01
N THR A 23 -11.96 6.58 -10.57
CA THR A 23 -13.19 5.87 -10.19
C THR A 23 -12.93 4.48 -9.63
N TYR A 24 -13.83 4.03 -8.75
CA TYR A 24 -13.84 2.68 -8.20
C TYR A 24 -13.87 1.59 -9.29
N TRP A 25 -14.63 1.81 -10.37
CA TRP A 25 -14.77 0.87 -11.47
C TRP A 25 -13.48 0.65 -12.26
N GLN A 26 -12.71 1.72 -12.51
CA GLN A 26 -11.41 1.61 -13.16
C GLN A 26 -10.44 0.77 -12.32
N ARG A 27 -10.41 1.00 -11.00
CA ARG A 27 -9.60 0.20 -10.06
C ARG A 27 -10.07 -1.27 -10.02
N ALA A 28 -11.37 -1.53 -10.10
CA ALA A 28 -11.91 -2.89 -10.17
C ALA A 28 -11.49 -3.64 -11.44
N ILE A 29 -11.49 -2.97 -12.60
CA ILE A 29 -11.06 -3.57 -13.89
C ILE A 29 -9.58 -3.97 -13.84
N VAL A 30 -8.74 -3.12 -13.26
CA VAL A 30 -7.32 -3.41 -13.00
C VAL A 30 -7.16 -4.72 -12.22
N PHE A 31 -8.01 -4.95 -11.22
CA PHE A 31 -7.99 -6.18 -10.42
C PHE A 31 -8.53 -7.42 -11.14
N LEU A 32 -9.42 -7.25 -12.11
CA LEU A 32 -9.99 -8.37 -12.86
C LEU A 32 -9.00 -8.97 -13.86
N PHE A 33 -8.08 -8.18 -14.41
CA PHE A 33 -7.17 -8.67 -15.45
C PHE A 33 -6.24 -9.80 -14.97
N PRO A 34 -5.53 -9.70 -13.82
CA PRO A 34 -4.75 -10.82 -13.29
C PRO A 34 -5.58 -12.06 -12.99
N VAL A 35 -6.84 -11.89 -12.55
CA VAL A 35 -7.75 -12.99 -12.25
C VAL A 35 -8.16 -13.72 -13.53
N ILE A 36 -8.59 -12.99 -14.56
CA ILE A 36 -8.94 -13.56 -15.86
C ILE A 36 -7.73 -14.27 -16.48
N TYR A 37 -6.55 -13.65 -16.42
CA TYR A 37 -5.32 -14.26 -16.93
C TYR A 37 -4.96 -15.54 -16.16
N ALA A 38 -5.12 -15.55 -14.83
CA ALA A 38 -4.93 -16.74 -14.03
C ALA A 38 -5.90 -17.87 -14.42
N LEU A 39 -7.18 -17.55 -14.64
CA LEU A 39 -8.19 -18.53 -15.07
C LEU A 39 -7.88 -19.13 -16.45
N LEU A 40 -7.44 -18.31 -17.41
CA LEU A 40 -7.04 -18.78 -18.74
C LEU A 40 -5.84 -19.74 -18.66
N TYR A 41 -4.84 -19.42 -17.84
CA TYR A 41 -3.68 -20.31 -17.65
C TYR A 41 -4.00 -21.56 -16.84
N LEU A 42 -4.94 -21.48 -15.91
CA LEU A 42 -5.46 -22.65 -15.19
C LEU A 42 -6.18 -23.59 -16.15
N LEU A 43 -7.04 -23.07 -17.03
CA LEU A 43 -7.70 -23.85 -18.07
C LEU A 43 -6.67 -24.48 -19.03
N ASN A 44 -5.69 -23.70 -19.49
CA ASN A 44 -4.60 -24.21 -20.33
C ASN A 44 -3.80 -25.32 -19.63
N SER A 45 -3.55 -25.19 -18.32
CA SER A 45 -2.92 -26.25 -17.53
C SER A 45 -3.74 -27.53 -17.54
N VAL A 46 -5.07 -27.45 -17.35
CA VAL A 46 -5.96 -28.61 -17.39
C VAL A 46 -5.94 -29.28 -18.77
N VAL A 47 -6.06 -28.50 -19.84
CA VAL A 47 -5.99 -29.01 -21.22
C VAL A 47 -4.66 -29.75 -21.46
N LYS A 48 -3.54 -29.18 -21.04
CA LYS A 48 -2.21 -29.78 -21.19
C LYS A 48 -2.01 -31.05 -20.36
N ILE A 49 -2.62 -31.15 -19.18
CA ILE A 49 -2.64 -32.39 -18.39
C ILE A 49 -3.39 -33.50 -19.14
N LEU A 50 -4.54 -33.17 -19.74
CA LEU A 50 -5.31 -34.12 -20.54
C LEU A 50 -4.52 -34.57 -21.77
N GLU A 51 -3.92 -33.64 -22.51
CA GLU A 51 -3.03 -33.94 -23.64
C GLU A 51 -1.89 -34.88 -23.22
N ALA A 52 -1.21 -34.57 -22.11
CA ALA A 52 -0.11 -35.39 -21.60
C ALA A 52 -0.55 -36.81 -21.26
N LYS A 53 -1.76 -36.98 -20.72
CA LYS A 53 -2.33 -38.30 -20.40
C LYS A 53 -2.65 -39.11 -21.66
N PHE A 54 -3.17 -38.47 -22.71
CA PHE A 54 -3.54 -39.16 -23.95
C PHE A 54 -2.36 -39.44 -24.88
N THR A 55 -1.32 -38.60 -24.84
CA THR A 55 -0.17 -38.68 -25.75
C THR A 55 1.11 -39.20 -25.09
N GLU A 56 1.07 -39.49 -23.78
CA GLU A 56 2.24 -39.83 -22.95
C GLU A 56 3.39 -38.80 -23.07
N SER A 57 3.05 -37.55 -23.42
CA SER A 57 4.03 -36.49 -23.68
C SER A 57 4.53 -35.85 -22.40
N VAL A 58 5.80 -36.12 -22.06
CA VAL A 58 6.53 -35.47 -20.95
C VAL A 58 6.60 -33.94 -21.13
N ASN A 59 6.67 -33.47 -22.38
CA ASN A 59 6.68 -32.04 -22.67
C ASN A 59 5.32 -31.39 -22.35
N ALA A 60 4.20 -32.05 -22.70
CA ALA A 60 2.87 -31.55 -22.38
C ALA A 60 2.64 -31.44 -20.87
N PHE A 61 3.12 -32.40 -20.08
CA PHE A 61 3.07 -32.31 -18.61
C PHE A 61 3.94 -31.18 -18.05
N THR A 62 5.14 -30.97 -18.62
CA THR A 62 6.01 -29.86 -18.19
C THR A 62 5.37 -28.50 -18.50
N GLU A 63 4.74 -28.37 -19.67
CA GLU A 63 3.96 -27.18 -20.06
C GLU A 63 2.76 -26.94 -19.16
N SER A 64 2.07 -28.00 -18.70
CA SER A 64 0.94 -27.84 -17.78
C SER A 64 1.38 -27.29 -16.43
N VAL A 65 2.46 -27.82 -15.86
CA VAL A 65 3.03 -27.30 -14.60
C VAL A 65 3.46 -25.85 -14.76
N ALA A 66 4.09 -25.50 -15.89
CA ALA A 66 4.45 -24.11 -16.18
C ALA A 66 3.22 -23.19 -16.26
N ALA A 67 2.15 -23.64 -16.92
CA ALA A 67 0.92 -22.88 -17.04
C ALA A 67 0.23 -22.70 -15.67
N PHE A 68 0.21 -23.74 -14.84
CA PHE A 68 -0.28 -23.65 -13.47
C PHE A 68 0.52 -22.63 -12.64
N LEU A 69 1.86 -22.67 -12.70
CA LEU A 69 2.69 -21.69 -11.97
C LEU A 69 2.48 -20.26 -12.46
N VAL A 70 2.24 -20.04 -13.77
CA VAL A 70 1.84 -18.72 -14.28
C VAL A 70 0.53 -18.27 -13.64
N ALA A 71 -0.49 -19.13 -13.58
CA ALA A 71 -1.76 -18.80 -12.94
C ALA A 71 -1.57 -18.42 -11.46
N VAL A 72 -0.79 -19.21 -10.71
CA VAL A 72 -0.50 -18.94 -9.30
C VAL A 72 0.26 -17.62 -9.12
N LEU A 73 1.27 -17.32 -9.95
CA LEU A 73 2.01 -16.06 -9.88
C LEU A 73 1.12 -14.84 -10.15
N CYS A 74 0.12 -14.95 -11.02
CA CYS A 74 -0.88 -13.89 -11.23
C CYS A 74 -1.74 -13.66 -9.98
N LEU A 75 -2.17 -14.74 -9.31
CA LEU A 75 -2.93 -14.64 -8.08
C LEU A 75 -2.09 -14.08 -6.92
N LEU A 76 -0.80 -14.40 -6.84
CA LEU A 76 0.08 -13.86 -5.79
C LEU A 76 0.20 -12.33 -5.84
N ILE A 77 0.20 -11.73 -7.04
CA ILE A 77 0.17 -10.27 -7.21
C ILE A 77 -1.09 -9.69 -6.55
N MET A 78 -2.24 -10.31 -6.80
CA MET A 78 -3.52 -9.91 -6.20
C MET A 78 -3.53 -10.03 -4.68
N LEU A 79 -2.97 -11.13 -4.17
CA LEU A 79 -2.86 -11.34 -2.73
C LEU A 79 -1.97 -10.26 -2.09
N LYS A 80 -0.81 -9.98 -2.68
CA LYS A 80 0.12 -8.94 -2.19
C LYS A 80 -0.54 -7.56 -2.20
N VAL A 81 -1.18 -7.18 -3.30
CA VAL A 81 -1.82 -5.87 -3.42
C VAL A 81 -2.98 -5.70 -2.44
N SER A 82 -3.85 -6.71 -2.33
CA SER A 82 -5.01 -6.64 -1.42
C SER A 82 -4.60 -6.74 0.05
N TYR A 83 -3.47 -7.39 0.34
CA TYR A 83 -2.95 -7.70 1.66
C TYR A 83 -3.84 -8.63 2.52
N ILE A 84 -5.03 -9.00 2.05
CA ILE A 84 -6.03 -9.72 2.86
C ILE A 84 -5.57 -11.15 3.17
N PHE A 85 -5.00 -11.86 2.21
CA PHE A 85 -4.53 -13.24 2.41
C PHE A 85 -3.07 -13.41 1.99
N TYR A 86 -2.29 -12.33 2.04
CA TYR A 86 -0.91 -12.36 1.60
C TYR A 86 -0.03 -13.13 2.60
N ASN A 87 0.78 -14.05 2.07
CA ASN A 87 1.82 -14.75 2.82
C ASN A 87 3.16 -14.69 2.04
N PRO A 88 4.21 -14.07 2.59
CA PRO A 88 5.50 -14.04 1.92
C PRO A 88 6.10 -15.43 1.71
N LEU A 89 5.84 -16.40 2.60
CA LEU A 89 6.32 -17.77 2.45
C LEU A 89 5.68 -18.50 1.26
N GLN A 90 4.41 -18.20 0.94
CA GLN A 90 3.76 -18.73 -0.26
C GLN A 90 4.43 -18.19 -1.53
N SER A 91 4.74 -16.89 -1.56
CA SER A 91 5.48 -16.28 -2.67
C SER A 91 6.87 -16.92 -2.84
N ILE A 92 7.62 -17.10 -1.75
CA ILE A 92 8.93 -17.75 -1.78
C ILE A 92 8.81 -19.19 -2.31
N GLY A 93 7.87 -19.98 -1.80
CA GLY A 93 7.67 -21.37 -2.24
C GLY A 93 7.36 -21.48 -3.72
N VAL A 94 6.50 -20.61 -4.25
CA VAL A 94 6.18 -20.56 -5.69
C VAL A 94 7.39 -20.12 -6.52
N LEU A 95 8.14 -19.11 -6.08
CA LEU A 95 9.36 -18.67 -6.77
C LEU A 95 10.43 -19.77 -6.81
N VAL A 96 10.61 -20.53 -5.72
CA VAL A 96 11.49 -21.70 -5.70
C VAL A 96 11.03 -22.77 -6.69
N ALA A 97 9.72 -23.07 -6.74
CA ALA A 97 9.15 -24.02 -7.69
C ALA A 97 9.41 -23.60 -9.15
N VAL A 98 9.29 -22.30 -9.46
CA VAL A 98 9.62 -21.74 -10.77
C VAL A 98 11.09 -21.97 -11.11
N VAL A 99 12.01 -21.65 -10.20
CA VAL A 99 13.46 -21.84 -10.41
C VAL A 99 13.79 -23.32 -10.64
N LEU A 100 13.22 -24.23 -9.85
CA LEU A 100 13.40 -25.67 -10.02
C LEU A 100 12.87 -26.18 -11.38
N LEU A 101 11.70 -25.70 -11.80
CA LEU A 101 11.14 -26.04 -13.11
C LEU A 101 12.03 -25.54 -14.25
N LEU A 102 12.50 -24.30 -14.18
CA LEU A 102 13.39 -23.71 -15.18
C LEU A 102 14.73 -24.44 -15.25
N ARG A 103 15.30 -24.85 -14.11
CA ARG A 103 16.55 -25.61 -14.04
C ARG A 103 16.38 -27.02 -14.62
N LYS A 104 15.29 -27.72 -14.28
CA LYS A 104 14.98 -29.06 -14.81
C LYS A 104 14.69 -29.01 -16.30
N SER A 105 14.04 -27.95 -16.77
CA SER A 105 13.69 -27.72 -18.17
C SER A 105 14.78 -26.94 -18.94
N SER A 106 16.05 -27.21 -18.63
CA SER A 106 17.26 -26.57 -19.17
C SER A 106 17.22 -26.30 -20.69
N ASN A 107 16.47 -27.10 -21.46
CA ASN A 107 16.11 -26.77 -22.83
C ASN A 107 14.83 -25.90 -22.88
N ARG A 108 14.97 -24.56 -22.95
CA ARG A 108 13.85 -23.60 -23.07
C ARG A 108 12.83 -23.96 -24.16
N ALA A 109 13.26 -24.70 -25.18
CA ALA A 109 12.40 -25.28 -26.21
C ALA A 109 11.21 -26.10 -25.66
N ARG A 110 11.36 -26.75 -24.49
CA ARG A 110 10.33 -27.60 -23.86
C ARG A 110 9.20 -26.83 -23.18
N LEU A 111 9.39 -25.55 -22.86
CA LEU A 111 8.39 -24.71 -22.18
C LEU A 111 7.67 -23.76 -23.14
N GLY A 112 8.06 -23.76 -24.43
CA GLY A 112 7.46 -22.95 -25.47
C GLY A 112 7.28 -21.48 -25.08
N LYS A 113 6.10 -20.93 -25.38
CA LYS A 113 5.73 -19.54 -25.10
C LYS A 113 5.54 -19.26 -23.60
N THR A 114 5.18 -20.27 -22.81
CA THR A 114 4.89 -20.16 -21.36
C THR A 114 6.13 -19.79 -20.55
N SER A 115 7.32 -20.22 -20.97
CA SER A 115 8.60 -19.91 -20.31
C SER A 115 8.80 -18.42 -20.05
N HIS A 116 8.46 -17.59 -21.03
CA HIS A 116 8.70 -16.16 -20.94
C HIS A 116 7.71 -15.50 -19.95
N SER A 117 6.44 -15.92 -19.95
CA SER A 117 5.43 -15.42 -19.01
C SER A 117 5.82 -15.78 -17.59
N LEU A 118 6.32 -17.01 -17.39
CA LEU A 118 6.81 -17.52 -16.12
C LEU A 118 7.96 -16.66 -15.59
N VAL A 119 8.97 -16.37 -16.41
CA VAL A 119 10.13 -15.54 -16.03
C VAL A 119 9.70 -14.10 -15.71
N ALA A 120 8.86 -13.50 -16.56
CA ALA A 120 8.38 -12.14 -16.34
C ALA A 120 7.58 -11.99 -15.04
N LEU A 121 6.64 -12.91 -14.79
CA LEU A 121 5.83 -12.91 -13.58
C LEU A 121 6.62 -13.26 -12.32
N ALA A 122 7.64 -14.12 -12.41
CA ALA A 122 8.53 -14.40 -11.30
C ALA A 122 9.38 -13.18 -10.94
N ALA A 123 9.91 -12.46 -11.94
CA ALA A 123 10.63 -11.21 -11.71
C ALA A 123 9.73 -10.16 -11.05
N LEU A 124 8.50 -9.98 -11.56
CA LEU A 124 7.53 -9.06 -10.99
C LEU A 124 7.15 -9.41 -9.54
N ASN A 125 6.86 -10.68 -9.26
CA ASN A 125 6.56 -11.12 -7.88
C ASN A 125 7.76 -10.91 -6.95
N SER A 126 8.98 -11.07 -7.45
CA SER A 126 10.20 -10.79 -6.68
C SER A 126 10.31 -9.30 -6.34
N ILE A 127 10.05 -8.41 -7.31
CA ILE A 127 10.02 -6.96 -7.08
C ILE A 127 8.94 -6.62 -6.04
N LEU A 128 7.70 -7.09 -6.23
CA LEU A 128 6.60 -6.83 -5.31
C LEU A 128 6.84 -7.36 -3.90
N MET A 129 7.52 -8.50 -3.77
CA MET A 129 7.89 -9.05 -2.47
C MET A 129 8.91 -8.16 -1.74
N LEU A 130 9.81 -7.51 -2.47
CA LEU A 130 10.79 -6.57 -1.93
C LEU A 130 10.21 -5.16 -1.67
N THR A 131 9.08 -4.82 -2.29
CA THR A 131 8.37 -3.56 -2.03
C THR A 131 7.77 -3.57 -0.62
N PRO A 132 8.08 -2.55 0.22
CA PRO A 132 7.47 -2.41 1.54
C PRO A 132 5.94 -2.32 1.45
N ASP A 133 5.25 -3.02 2.35
CA ASP A 133 3.78 -3.07 2.37
C ASP A 133 3.16 -1.68 2.51
N LYS A 134 3.78 -0.81 3.32
CA LYS A 134 3.34 0.59 3.48
C LYS A 134 3.39 1.37 2.16
N SER A 135 4.48 1.26 1.41
CA SER A 135 4.62 1.93 0.11
C SER A 135 3.57 1.45 -0.90
N LEU A 136 3.30 0.14 -0.91
CA LEU A 136 2.25 -0.42 -1.75
C LEU A 136 0.86 0.06 -1.32
N LEU A 137 0.60 0.11 -0.01
CA LEU A 137 -0.65 0.61 0.52
C LEU A 137 -0.86 2.09 0.16
N SER A 138 0.18 2.93 0.29
CA SER A 138 0.14 4.33 -0.11
C SER A 138 -0.20 4.48 -1.59
N LEU A 139 0.51 3.78 -2.47
CA LEU A 139 0.32 3.87 -3.93
C LEU A 139 -1.10 3.50 -4.38
N ILE A 140 -1.73 2.56 -3.68
CA ILE A 140 -2.99 1.96 -4.10
C ILE A 140 -4.19 2.62 -3.43
N TYR A 141 -4.07 2.99 -2.17
CA TYR A 141 -5.24 3.43 -1.40
C TYR A 141 -5.29 4.92 -1.12
N LEU A 142 -4.19 5.64 -1.27
CA LEU A 142 -4.23 7.09 -1.24
C LEU A 142 -4.67 7.63 -2.61
N ASP A 143 -5.51 8.65 -2.59
CA ASP A 143 -5.87 9.41 -3.78
C ASP A 143 -4.87 10.55 -4.03
N ASN A 144 -5.05 11.27 -5.14
CA ASN A 144 -4.17 12.38 -5.51
C ASN A 144 -4.32 13.60 -4.60
N ASP A 145 -5.35 13.62 -3.75
CA ASP A 145 -5.59 14.64 -2.75
C ASP A 145 -4.92 14.29 -1.40
N SER A 146 -4.27 13.13 -1.32
CA SER A 146 -3.64 12.64 -0.10
C SER A 146 -2.12 12.62 -0.21
N ILE A 147 -1.42 13.09 0.82
CA ILE A 147 0.04 12.98 0.95
C ILE A 147 0.36 11.97 2.04
N ALA A 148 1.10 10.91 1.73
CA ALA A 148 1.59 9.99 2.76
C ALA A 148 2.54 10.71 3.72
N TRP A 149 2.61 10.28 4.98
CA TRP A 149 3.46 10.93 5.98
C TRP A 149 4.90 11.14 5.50
N THR A 150 5.37 12.37 5.68
CA THR A 150 6.75 12.80 5.45
C THR A 150 7.28 13.45 6.72
N PRO A 151 8.61 13.42 6.95
CA PRO A 151 9.20 14.07 8.12
C PRO A 151 9.18 15.62 8.03
N GLN A 152 8.83 16.16 6.86
CA GLN A 152 8.78 17.59 6.60
C GLN A 152 7.69 17.90 5.57
N LEU A 153 6.69 18.66 6.01
CA LEU A 153 5.66 19.29 5.21
C LEU A 153 6.21 20.55 4.55
N ASN A 154 5.53 20.97 3.49
CA ASN A 154 5.77 22.24 2.82
C ASN A 154 4.45 22.98 2.64
N TRP A 155 4.45 24.31 2.58
CA TRP A 155 3.21 25.06 2.37
C TRP A 155 2.50 24.74 1.05
N ASN A 156 3.22 24.24 0.04
CA ASN A 156 2.61 23.72 -1.19
C ASN A 156 1.74 22.46 -0.99
N ASP A 157 1.78 21.85 0.19
CA ASP A 157 0.94 20.72 0.58
C ASP A 157 -0.44 21.15 1.10
N PHE A 158 -0.63 22.45 1.39
CA PHE A 158 -1.85 23.02 1.96
C PHE A 158 -2.64 23.79 0.90
N ASN A 159 -3.95 23.87 1.09
CA ASN A 159 -4.78 24.82 0.37
C ASN A 159 -4.57 26.23 0.95
N VAL A 160 -4.22 27.18 0.09
CA VAL A 160 -4.17 28.59 0.48
C VAL A 160 -5.60 29.11 0.50
N ILE A 161 -5.99 29.77 1.60
CA ILE A 161 -7.29 30.42 1.74
C ILE A 161 -7.12 31.92 1.93
N GLU A 162 -7.95 32.70 1.25
CA GLU A 162 -8.08 34.14 1.53
C GLU A 162 -8.98 34.36 2.76
N GLU A 163 -8.81 35.49 3.45
CA GLU A 163 -9.59 35.82 4.67
C GLU A 163 -11.12 35.79 4.42
N GLY A 164 -11.56 36.07 3.19
CA GLY A 164 -12.96 36.05 2.77
C GLY A 164 -13.53 34.67 2.39
N GLU A 165 -12.69 33.66 2.15
CA GLU A 165 -13.09 32.31 1.68
C GLU A 165 -13.35 31.32 2.83
N ARG A 166 -13.23 31.81 4.07
CA ARG A 166 -13.32 31.03 5.30
C ARG A 166 -14.67 30.31 5.51
N GLY A 167 -15.73 30.77 4.82
CA GLY A 167 -17.07 30.16 4.89
C GLY A 167 -17.16 28.75 4.31
N ASP A 168 -16.24 28.37 3.42
CA ASP A 168 -16.21 27.06 2.76
C ASP A 168 -15.20 26.08 3.42
N VAL A 169 -14.45 26.54 4.43
CA VAL A 169 -13.52 25.71 5.19
C VAL A 169 -14.30 24.93 6.27
N PRO A 170 -14.14 23.59 6.37
CA PRO A 170 -14.90 22.77 7.33
C PRO A 170 -14.66 23.08 8.81
N ASP A 171 -13.68 23.93 9.13
CA ASP A 171 -13.28 24.27 10.49
C ASP A 171 -13.62 25.74 10.79
N SER A 172 -14.47 25.96 11.81
CA SER A 172 -14.83 27.30 12.30
C SER A 172 -13.74 27.91 13.19
N SER A 173 -12.57 27.27 13.30
CA SER A 173 -11.47 27.70 14.16
C SER A 173 -10.80 28.97 13.62
N ASN A 174 -10.34 29.86 14.51
CA ASN A 174 -9.63 31.11 14.19
C ASN A 174 -8.15 30.90 13.86
N PHE A 175 -7.73 29.68 13.57
CA PHE A 175 -6.32 29.36 13.36
C PHE A 175 -5.82 29.78 11.98
N ASP A 176 -4.53 30.12 11.90
CA ASP A 176 -3.87 30.59 10.69
C ASP A 176 -3.49 29.44 9.74
N ALA A 177 -3.40 28.21 10.26
CA ALA A 177 -3.26 26.99 9.51
C ALA A 177 -3.96 25.82 10.22
N SER A 178 -4.17 24.72 9.50
CA SER A 178 -4.62 23.45 10.07
C SER A 178 -4.27 22.29 9.14
N VAL A 179 -3.66 21.24 9.68
CA VAL A 179 -3.41 19.98 8.98
C VAL A 179 -4.51 18.96 9.24
N PHE A 180 -5.12 18.47 8.17
CA PHE A 180 -6.07 17.36 8.26
C PHE A 180 -5.33 16.02 8.08
N SER A 181 -4.90 15.43 9.19
CA SER A 181 -4.19 14.14 9.18
C SER A 181 -5.07 12.95 9.59
N ASN A 182 -4.90 11.83 8.88
CA ASN A 182 -5.64 10.59 9.11
C ASN A 182 -4.77 9.37 8.77
N TYR A 183 -5.34 8.17 8.89
CA TYR A 183 -4.67 6.94 8.53
C TYR A 183 -5.63 5.92 7.93
N ILE A 184 -5.07 5.08 7.05
CA ILE A 184 -5.73 3.88 6.52
C ILE A 184 -4.98 2.65 7.01
N TYR A 185 -5.69 1.55 7.20
CA TYR A 185 -5.07 0.27 7.54
C TYR A 185 -5.74 -0.89 6.82
N LYS A 186 -4.98 -1.98 6.65
CA LYS A 186 -5.44 -3.26 6.12
C LYS A 186 -5.09 -4.37 7.08
N LYS A 187 -6.06 -5.26 7.30
CA LYS A 187 -5.93 -6.46 8.12
C LYS A 187 -5.54 -7.65 7.25
N ASN A 188 -4.63 -8.46 7.73
CA ASN A 188 -4.30 -9.75 7.14
C ASN A 188 -5.14 -10.83 7.82
N LYS A 189 -5.91 -11.57 7.01
CA LYS A 189 -6.73 -12.71 7.43
C LYS A 189 -5.96 -14.02 7.41
N MET A 190 -4.81 -14.05 6.74
CA MET A 190 -3.88 -15.15 6.90
C MET A 190 -3.21 -15.01 8.26
N PHE A 191 -3.04 -16.11 9.00
CA PHE A 191 -2.30 -16.16 10.26
C PHE A 191 -0.82 -15.85 10.03
N ASN A 192 -0.50 -14.61 9.68
CA ASN A 192 0.81 -14.12 9.28
C ASN A 192 1.18 -12.82 10.00
N TYR A 193 2.45 -12.46 9.87
CA TYR A 193 3.01 -11.23 10.40
C TYR A 193 3.32 -10.21 9.26
N PRO A 194 3.01 -8.91 9.43
CA PRO A 194 2.21 -8.36 10.52
C PRO A 194 0.69 -8.61 10.31
N PRO A 195 -0.11 -8.71 11.40
CA PRO A 195 -1.57 -8.90 11.29
C PRO A 195 -2.31 -7.71 10.68
N ALA A 196 -1.69 -6.54 10.65
CA ALA A 196 -2.17 -5.38 9.92
C ALA A 196 -1.02 -4.48 9.47
N ILE A 197 -1.27 -3.72 8.40
CA ILE A 197 -0.41 -2.63 7.93
C ILE A 197 -1.20 -1.34 7.93
N ALA A 198 -0.53 -0.21 8.15
CA ALA A 198 -1.15 1.10 8.16
C ALA A 198 -0.26 2.17 7.52
N VAL A 199 -0.90 3.17 6.95
CA VAL A 199 -0.28 4.36 6.35
C VAL A 199 -0.99 5.59 6.90
N VAL A 200 -0.19 6.55 7.35
CA VAL A 200 -0.64 7.88 7.76
C VAL A 200 -0.56 8.82 6.57
N TYR A 201 -1.53 9.70 6.45
CA TYR A 201 -1.63 10.65 5.35
C TYR A 201 -2.31 11.96 5.77
N MET A 202 -2.03 13.01 5.03
CA MET A 202 -2.67 14.33 5.08
C MET A 202 -3.63 14.46 3.89
N ILE A 203 -4.79 15.10 4.08
CA ILE A 203 -5.71 15.43 2.99
C ILE A 203 -5.49 16.90 2.61
N LYS A 204 -4.95 17.15 1.41
CA LYS A 204 -4.61 18.49 0.93
C LYS A 204 -5.84 19.38 0.91
N SER A 205 -6.93 18.90 0.32
CA SER A 205 -8.18 19.68 0.19
C SER A 205 -8.80 20.16 1.51
N LYS A 206 -8.42 19.54 2.64
CA LYS A 206 -8.92 19.85 3.98
C LYS A 206 -7.90 20.49 4.89
N SER A 207 -6.66 20.57 4.43
CA SER A 207 -5.58 21.21 5.17
C SER A 207 -5.36 22.58 4.56
N TYR A 208 -5.31 23.62 5.38
CA TYR A 208 -5.26 24.99 4.88
C TYR A 208 -4.21 25.83 5.59
N VAL A 209 -3.85 26.94 4.94
CA VAL A 209 -3.04 28.03 5.49
C VAL A 209 -3.58 29.34 4.96
N LYS A 210 -3.64 30.38 5.80
CA LYS A 210 -3.96 31.74 5.34
C LYS A 210 -2.79 32.29 4.54
N GLU A 211 -3.09 33.04 3.48
CA GLU A 211 -2.06 33.61 2.59
C GLU A 211 -0.99 34.41 3.36
N ASP A 212 -1.39 35.22 4.35
CA ASP A 212 -0.49 36.03 5.17
C ASP A 212 0.34 35.24 6.21
N ALA A 213 0.03 33.96 6.41
CA ALA A 213 0.71 33.07 7.35
C ALA A 213 1.70 32.09 6.66
N MET A 214 1.74 32.06 5.33
CA MET A 214 2.57 31.13 4.54
C MET A 214 4.08 31.31 4.74
N ASP A 215 4.55 32.43 5.27
CA ASP A 215 5.99 32.63 5.52
C ASP A 215 6.42 32.19 6.94
N SER A 216 5.49 31.62 7.73
CA SER A 216 5.75 31.24 9.12
C SER A 216 6.29 29.81 9.26
N ASP A 217 7.61 29.66 9.38
CA ASP A 217 8.25 28.37 9.63
C ASP A 217 7.77 27.70 10.93
N ILE A 218 7.52 28.50 11.98
CA ILE A 218 7.07 27.98 13.29
C ILE A 218 5.65 27.43 13.23
N LEU A 219 4.78 28.04 12.42
CA LEU A 219 3.43 27.54 12.18
C LEU A 219 3.48 26.24 11.36
N LEU A 220 4.33 26.16 10.33
CA LEU A 220 4.52 24.93 9.57
C LEU A 220 5.05 23.80 10.46
N GLU A 221 6.00 24.10 11.35
CA GLU A 221 6.51 23.16 12.34
C GLU A 221 5.40 22.69 13.30
N HIS A 222 4.48 23.60 13.68
CA HIS A 222 3.35 23.26 14.52
C HIS A 222 2.43 22.24 13.86
N GLU A 223 2.05 22.49 12.61
CA GLU A 223 1.24 21.57 11.79
C GLU A 223 1.95 20.24 11.55
N GLN A 224 3.27 20.25 11.29
CA GLN A 224 4.07 19.03 11.21
C GLN A 224 4.00 18.23 12.52
N GLY A 225 3.92 18.90 13.68
CA GLY A 225 3.73 18.27 14.98
C GLY A 225 2.46 17.42 15.05
N HIS A 226 1.31 17.96 14.63
CA HIS A 226 0.06 17.19 14.54
C HIS A 226 0.18 15.98 13.59
N PHE A 227 0.84 16.17 12.45
CA PHE A 227 1.03 15.07 11.50
C PHE A 227 1.91 13.95 12.10
N ASN A 228 2.94 14.33 12.85
CA ASN A 228 3.82 13.43 13.58
C ASN A 228 3.10 12.72 14.74
N ILE A 229 2.20 13.39 15.46
CA ILE A 229 1.39 12.78 16.52
C ILE A 229 0.50 11.67 15.93
N THR A 230 -0.10 11.90 14.75
CA THR A 230 -0.85 10.88 14.03
C THR A 230 0.03 9.69 13.65
N GLU A 231 1.20 9.93 13.05
CA GLU A 231 2.14 8.87 12.67
C GLU A 231 2.56 8.03 13.87
N LYS A 232 2.99 8.68 14.95
CA LYS A 232 3.44 8.03 16.18
C LYS A 232 2.38 7.10 16.75
N ASN A 233 1.14 7.57 16.88
CA ASN A 233 0.06 6.76 17.44
C ASN A 233 -0.30 5.56 16.54
N VAL A 234 -0.24 5.74 15.21
CA VAL A 234 -0.43 4.63 14.26
C VAL A 234 0.70 3.62 14.35
N ARG A 235 1.94 4.07 14.52
CA ARG A 235 3.11 3.21 14.73
C ARG A 235 2.96 2.37 15.99
N MET A 236 2.57 2.99 17.10
CA MET A 236 2.28 2.30 18.36
C MET A 236 1.13 1.28 18.22
N ALA A 237 0.10 1.61 17.42
CA ALA A 237 -0.96 0.67 17.09
C ALA A 237 -0.42 -0.55 16.32
N THR A 238 0.36 -0.32 15.26
CA THR A 238 0.95 -1.41 14.48
C THR A 238 1.90 -2.29 15.30
N ASP A 239 2.70 -1.69 16.19
CA ASP A 239 3.60 -2.41 17.09
C ASP A 239 2.82 -3.24 18.12
N SER A 240 1.69 -2.73 18.59
CA SER A 240 0.80 -3.46 19.51
C SER A 240 0.11 -4.63 18.80
N ILE A 241 -0.37 -4.42 17.57
CA ILE A 241 -1.01 -5.44 16.73
C ILE A 241 -0.03 -6.53 16.33
N SER A 242 1.26 -6.21 16.15
CA SER A 242 2.31 -7.18 15.84
C SER A 242 2.38 -8.34 16.86
N LYS A 243 1.91 -8.10 18.08
CA LYS A 243 1.84 -9.06 19.20
C LYS A 243 0.52 -9.85 19.24
N LEU A 244 -0.43 -9.55 18.38
CA LEU A 244 -1.79 -10.13 18.33
C LEU A 244 -1.94 -11.16 17.20
N TRP A 245 -0.91 -11.97 16.95
CA TRP A 245 -0.99 -13.02 15.93
C TRP A 245 -2.19 -13.95 16.16
N GLY A 246 -3.00 -14.13 15.11
CA GLY A 246 -4.14 -15.07 15.11
C GLY A 246 -5.34 -14.63 15.95
N LYS A 247 -5.34 -13.36 16.39
CA LYS A 247 -6.48 -12.73 17.05
C LYS A 247 -7.59 -12.38 16.05
N LYS A 248 -8.79 -12.19 16.57
CA LYS A 248 -9.97 -11.83 15.75
C LYS A 248 -9.80 -10.41 15.22
N GLU A 249 -10.37 -10.13 14.05
CA GLU A 249 -10.32 -8.79 13.45
C GLU A 249 -10.83 -7.69 14.39
N ALA A 250 -11.84 -7.97 15.22
CA ALA A 250 -12.37 -7.03 16.21
C ALA A 250 -11.33 -6.61 17.27
N GLU A 251 -10.38 -7.48 17.60
CA GLU A 251 -9.28 -7.15 18.52
C GLU A 251 -8.26 -6.22 17.84
N ILE A 252 -8.04 -6.35 16.53
CA ILE A 252 -7.20 -5.43 15.77
C ILE A 252 -7.87 -4.05 15.69
N ASP A 253 -9.18 -4.02 15.38
CA ASP A 253 -9.94 -2.78 15.27
C ASP A 253 -10.01 -2.04 16.61
N SER A 254 -10.08 -2.76 17.74
CA SER A 254 -10.07 -2.14 19.07
C SER A 254 -8.74 -1.49 19.42
N VAL A 255 -7.60 -2.04 18.97
CA VAL A 255 -6.29 -1.42 19.14
C VAL A 255 -6.18 -0.12 18.34
N PHE A 256 -6.58 -0.13 17.06
CA PHE A 256 -6.59 1.11 16.27
C PHE A 256 -7.52 2.15 16.88
N LYS A 257 -8.71 1.75 17.36
CA LYS A 257 -9.63 2.66 18.06
C LYS A 257 -9.00 3.26 19.31
N TYR A 258 -8.32 2.46 20.13
CA TYR A 258 -7.62 2.93 21.31
C TYR A 258 -6.57 3.99 20.96
N PHE A 259 -5.68 3.72 20.00
CA PHE A 259 -4.64 4.67 19.61
C PHE A 259 -5.19 5.90 18.87
N SER A 260 -6.31 5.78 18.17
CA SER A 260 -7.03 6.95 17.63
C SER A 260 -7.51 7.88 18.76
N MET A 261 -8.04 7.33 19.86
CA MET A 261 -8.40 8.13 21.03
C MET A 261 -7.18 8.72 21.74
N GLN A 262 -6.04 8.02 21.78
CA GLN A 262 -4.80 8.56 22.34
C GLN A 262 -4.24 9.70 21.49
N ARG A 263 -4.29 9.58 20.15
CA ARG A 263 -3.94 10.64 19.23
C ARG A 263 -4.69 11.93 19.55
N PHE A 264 -6.02 11.88 19.60
CA PHE A 264 -6.83 13.08 19.87
C PHE A 264 -6.49 13.73 21.22
N LYS A 265 -6.21 12.92 22.26
CA LYS A 265 -5.77 13.44 23.55
C LYS A 265 -4.39 14.09 23.46
N GLU A 266 -3.47 13.48 22.72
CA GLU A 266 -2.11 14.00 22.54
C GLU A 266 -2.11 15.30 21.73
N ASP A 267 -2.93 15.40 20.68
CA ASP A 267 -3.15 16.63 19.92
C ASP A 267 -3.64 17.77 20.83
N SER A 268 -4.68 17.54 21.63
CA SER A 268 -5.19 18.58 22.55
C SER A 268 -4.17 19.01 23.60
N ILE A 269 -3.33 18.09 24.09
CA ILE A 269 -2.25 18.43 25.03
C ILE A 269 -1.18 19.24 24.32
N TYR A 270 -0.84 18.87 23.09
CA TYR A 270 0.16 19.56 22.27
C TYR A 270 -0.26 21.00 21.97
N ASP A 271 -1.50 21.22 21.54
CA ASP A 271 -2.10 22.56 21.36
C ASP A 271 -2.00 23.39 22.64
N ALA A 272 -2.47 22.83 23.76
CA ALA A 272 -2.50 23.53 25.03
C ALA A 272 -1.10 23.88 25.56
N GLN A 273 -0.11 23.01 25.34
CA GLN A 273 1.25 23.20 25.84
C GLN A 273 2.11 24.10 24.97
N THR A 274 1.89 24.09 23.65
CA THR A 274 2.58 24.97 22.72
C THR A 274 1.85 26.30 22.55
N ASN A 275 0.66 26.44 23.15
CA ASN A 275 -0.23 27.57 22.99
C ASN A 275 -0.46 27.88 21.49
N HIS A 276 -0.80 26.85 20.72
CA HIS A 276 -0.91 26.90 19.26
C HIS A 276 0.30 27.58 18.61
N CYS A 277 1.49 26.98 18.78
CA CYS A 277 2.80 27.46 18.31
C CYS A 277 3.39 28.72 18.96
N LEU A 278 2.65 29.45 19.81
CA LEU A 278 3.13 30.69 20.43
C LEU A 278 4.22 30.46 21.50
N ASP A 279 4.25 29.30 22.14
CA ASP A 279 5.34 28.88 23.04
C ASP A 279 6.39 28.05 22.27
N THR A 280 7.37 28.76 21.71
CA THR A 280 8.46 28.17 20.91
C THR A 280 9.35 27.22 21.71
N LEU A 281 9.48 27.41 23.03
CA LEU A 281 10.27 26.50 23.88
C LEU A 281 9.56 25.16 24.03
N GLN A 282 8.24 25.19 24.25
CA GLN A 282 7.43 23.98 24.32
C GLN A 282 7.33 23.30 22.96
N GLN A 283 7.20 24.07 21.87
CA GLN A 283 7.25 23.58 20.49
C GLN A 283 8.53 22.77 20.25
N ALA A 284 9.71 23.33 20.53
CA ALA A 284 10.99 22.65 20.36
C ALA A 284 11.12 21.36 21.20
N LYS A 285 10.57 21.33 22.42
CA LYS A 285 10.54 20.10 23.25
C LYS A 285 9.68 19.02 22.62
N TRP A 286 8.52 19.38 22.06
CA TRP A 286 7.64 18.47 21.36
C TRP A 286 8.27 17.93 20.09
N THR A 287 8.85 18.80 19.26
CA THR A 287 9.58 18.42 18.05
C THR A 287 10.66 17.38 18.36
N LYS A 288 11.48 17.63 19.39
CA LYS A 288 12.50 16.67 19.84
C LYS A 288 11.90 15.34 20.31
N ARG A 289 10.79 15.38 21.06
CA ARG A 289 10.10 14.17 21.54
C ARG A 289 9.52 13.34 20.41
N LEU A 290 8.99 13.98 19.38
CA LEU A 290 8.38 13.31 18.23
C LEU A 290 9.42 12.75 17.25
N MET A 291 10.63 13.32 17.18
CA MET A 291 11.73 12.81 16.35
C MET A 291 12.51 11.64 16.97
N LEU A 292 12.51 11.50 18.30
CA LEU A 292 13.29 10.48 19.02
C LEU A 292 12.61 9.11 19.14
N ASN A 293 11.37 8.98 18.66
CA ASN A 293 10.60 7.74 18.69
C ASN A 293 10.41 7.20 17.29
#